data_AF-A0A9D2Y522-F1
#
_entry.id   AF-A0A9D2Y522-F1
#
_cell.length_a   1.000
_cell.length_b   1.000
_cell.length_c   1.000
_cell.angle_alpha   90.00
_cell.angle_beta   90.00
_cell.angle_gamma   90.00
#
_symmetry.space_group_name_H-M   'P 1'
#
loop_
_entity.id
_entity.type
_entity.pdbx_description
1 polymer ?
#
loop_
_entity_poly.entity_id
_entity_poly.type
_entity_poly.pdbx_seq_one_letter_code
_entity_poly.pdbx_strand_id
1 'polypeptide(L)'
;MPKTQKGKAAEKVVHPYSRKAAYLAREENRLKRKERQKNEKAARLNNIGEKLLWFQSQLDSAKTNYSRKDACEIIERYLHRFDSELEQIKLMNGIKGRQGRLHGAREAVIKQTVEREQAQDSRHHQYKASENIQRMDRRSEETSKHKTTKSIKEKCGHKK
;
A
#
# COMPACT_ATOMS: atom_id res chain seq x y z
N MET A 1 38.74 -8.19 -56.86
CA MET A 1 38.13 -9.44 -56.33
C MET A 1 37.52 -9.15 -54.96
N PRO A 2 36.28 -9.59 -54.64
CA PRO A 2 35.69 -9.33 -53.34
C PRO A 2 36.26 -10.31 -52.30
N LYS A 3 36.62 -9.81 -51.12
CA LYS A 3 37.16 -10.60 -50.01
C LYS A 3 36.05 -11.43 -49.35
N THR A 4 36.29 -12.72 -49.27
CA THR A 4 35.46 -13.76 -48.66
C THR A 4 35.12 -13.42 -47.20
N GLN A 5 33.83 -13.52 -46.84
CA GLN A 5 33.34 -13.31 -45.47
C GLN A 5 33.92 -14.39 -44.55
N LYS A 6 34.83 -14.01 -43.63
CA LYS A 6 35.33 -14.91 -42.59
C LYS A 6 34.16 -15.29 -41.67
N GLY A 7 33.91 -16.60 -41.58
CA GLY A 7 32.89 -17.19 -40.72
C GLY A 7 33.00 -16.72 -39.26
N LYS A 8 31.86 -16.71 -38.56
CA LYS A 8 31.74 -16.31 -37.15
C LYS A 8 32.79 -17.06 -36.33
N ALA A 9 33.82 -16.33 -35.88
CA ALA A 9 34.84 -16.90 -35.01
C ALA A 9 34.17 -17.37 -33.71
N ALA A 10 34.51 -18.59 -33.27
CA ALA A 10 34.08 -19.15 -32.00
C ALA A 10 34.30 -18.13 -30.87
N GLU A 11 33.34 -18.04 -29.95
CA GLU A 11 33.36 -17.07 -28.87
C GLU A 11 34.64 -17.22 -28.04
N LYS A 12 35.55 -16.25 -28.21
CA LYS A 12 36.87 -16.29 -27.57
C LYS A 12 36.68 -16.15 -26.06
N VAL A 13 37.27 -17.09 -25.32
CA VAL A 13 37.38 -17.03 -23.85
C VAL A 13 38.00 -15.69 -23.45
N VAL A 14 37.28 -14.93 -22.62
CA VAL A 14 37.67 -13.59 -22.19
C VAL A 14 38.40 -13.70 -20.86
N HIS A 15 39.61 -13.15 -20.76
CA HIS A 15 40.36 -13.12 -19.50
C HIS A 15 39.63 -12.23 -18.46
N PRO A 16 39.51 -12.65 -17.18
CA PRO A 16 38.73 -11.93 -16.16
C PRO A 16 39.12 -10.45 -15.98
N TYR A 17 40.42 -10.15 -16.03
CA TYR A 17 40.94 -8.78 -15.87
C TYR A 17 41.07 -7.98 -17.18
N SER A 18 40.54 -8.51 -18.29
CA SER A 18 40.59 -7.79 -19.57
C SER A 18 39.58 -6.65 -19.63
N ARG A 19 39.87 -5.64 -20.47
CA ARG A 19 38.91 -4.54 -20.76
C ARG A 19 37.56 -5.08 -21.25
N LYS A 20 37.57 -6.15 -22.07
CA LYS A 20 36.35 -6.78 -22.57
C LYS A 20 35.49 -7.35 -21.43
N ALA A 21 36.09 -8.02 -20.45
CA ALA A 21 35.38 -8.50 -19.27
C ALA A 21 34.79 -7.34 -18.45
N ALA A 22 35.55 -6.25 -18.26
CA ALA A 22 35.06 -5.07 -17.56
C ALA A 22 33.86 -4.41 -18.26
N TYR A 23 33.82 -4.38 -19.60
CA TYR A 23 32.66 -3.87 -20.34
C TYR A 23 31.43 -4.77 -20.18
N LEU A 24 31.60 -6.09 -20.26
CA LEU A 24 30.50 -7.04 -20.05
C LEU A 24 29.92 -6.91 -18.63
N ALA A 25 30.77 -6.81 -17.61
CA ALA A 25 30.33 -6.62 -16.23
C ALA A 25 29.58 -5.29 -16.02
N ARG A 26 30.01 -4.21 -16.67
CA ARG A 26 29.30 -2.91 -16.61
C ARG A 26 27.91 -3.00 -17.25
N GLU A 27 27.82 -3.66 -18.39
CA GLU A 27 26.55 -3.84 -19.09
C GLU A 27 25.60 -4.72 -18.29
N GLU A 28 26.08 -5.85 -17.75
CA GLU A 28 25.29 -6.73 -16.89
C GLU A 28 24.79 -5.97 -15.65
N ASN A 29 25.64 -5.19 -14.99
CA ASN A 29 25.24 -4.39 -13.83
C ASN A 29 24.16 -3.35 -14.19
N ARG A 30 24.26 -2.73 -15.37
CA ARG A 30 23.25 -1.79 -15.87
C ARG A 30 21.92 -2.50 -16.11
N LEU A 31 21.94 -3.64 -16.79
CA LEU A 31 20.75 -4.45 -17.06
C LEU A 31 20.11 -4.96 -15.76
N LYS A 32 20.92 -5.45 -14.81
CA LYS A 32 20.47 -5.91 -13.50
C LYS A 32 19.78 -4.81 -12.70
N ARG A 33 20.33 -3.58 -12.71
CA ARG A 33 19.70 -2.41 -12.08
C ARG A 33 18.37 -2.06 -12.75
N LYS A 34 18.33 -2.07 -14.08
CA LYS A 34 17.12 -1.81 -14.86
C LYS A 34 16.04 -2.85 -14.56
N GLU A 35 16.40 -4.12 -14.53
CA GLU A 35 15.47 -5.21 -14.27
C GLU A 35 14.94 -5.18 -12.83
N ARG A 36 15.81 -4.86 -11.86
CA ARG A 36 15.39 -4.65 -10.47
C ARG A 36 14.32 -3.56 -10.36
N GLN A 37 14.50 -2.41 -11.02
CA GLN A 37 13.53 -1.32 -10.99
C GLN A 37 12.19 -1.72 -11.61
N LYS A 38 12.20 -2.47 -12.71
CA LYS A 38 10.96 -3.01 -13.31
C LYS A 38 10.25 -3.95 -12.33
N ASN A 39 10.99 -4.86 -11.71
CA ASN A 39 10.43 -5.83 -10.78
C ASN A 39 9.87 -5.16 -9.52
N GLU A 40 10.55 -4.15 -8.98
CA GLU A 40 10.06 -3.34 -7.87
C GLU A 40 8.76 -2.60 -8.23
N LYS A 41 8.68 -2.02 -9.43
CA LYS A 41 7.47 -1.35 -9.91
C LYS A 41 6.33 -2.34 -10.14
N ALA A 42 6.61 -3.48 -10.78
CA ALA A 42 5.64 -4.54 -11.02
C ALA A 42 5.11 -5.10 -9.70
N ALA A 43 5.98 -5.39 -8.73
CA ALA A 43 5.58 -5.84 -7.41
C ALA A 43 4.67 -4.82 -6.70
N ARG A 44 4.98 -3.52 -6.78
CA ARG A 44 4.14 -2.47 -6.20
C ARG A 44 2.75 -2.43 -6.83
N LEU A 45 2.68 -2.46 -8.17
CA LEU A 45 1.41 -2.47 -8.89
C LEU A 45 0.62 -3.75 -8.62
N ASN A 46 1.29 -4.89 -8.53
CA ASN A 46 0.66 -6.16 -8.21
C ASN A 46 0.00 -6.12 -6.82
N ASN A 47 0.71 -5.61 -5.80
CA ASN A 47 0.14 -5.47 -4.45
C ASN A 47 -1.12 -4.57 -4.44
N ILE A 48 -1.13 -3.49 -5.24
CA ILE A 48 -2.32 -2.65 -5.38
C ILE A 48 -3.44 -3.42 -6.10
N GLY A 49 -3.11 -4.13 -7.18
CA GLY A 49 -4.06 -4.95 -7.94
C GLY A 49 -4.73 -6.02 -7.09
N GLU A 50 -3.96 -6.80 -6.35
CA GLU A 50 -4.46 -7.83 -5.42
C GLU A 50 -5.39 -7.22 -4.36
N LYS A 51 -5.02 -6.05 -3.80
CA LYS A 51 -5.87 -5.33 -2.86
C LYS A 51 -7.20 -4.94 -3.49
N LEU A 52 -7.18 -4.31 -4.67
CA LEU A 52 -8.39 -3.88 -5.37
C LEU A 52 -9.26 -5.07 -5.78
N LEU A 53 -8.65 -6.16 -6.23
CA LEU A 53 -9.35 -7.38 -6.62
C LEU A 53 -10.07 -8.00 -5.42
N TRP A 54 -9.44 -8.02 -4.25
CA TRP A 54 -10.09 -8.45 -3.02
C TRP A 54 -11.33 -7.60 -2.73
N PHE A 55 -11.20 -6.26 -2.74
CA PHE A 55 -12.36 -5.38 -2.50
C PHE A 55 -13.46 -5.62 -3.54
N GLN A 56 -13.11 -5.74 -4.81
CA GLN A 56 -14.07 -6.02 -5.89
C GLN A 56 -14.86 -7.31 -5.61
N SER A 57 -14.20 -8.38 -5.14
CA SER A 57 -14.85 -9.66 -4.82
C SER A 57 -15.81 -9.59 -3.62
N GLN A 58 -15.62 -8.61 -2.73
CA GLN A 58 -16.47 -8.42 -1.56
C GLN A 58 -17.65 -7.47 -1.83
N LEU A 59 -17.59 -6.71 -2.92
CA LEU A 59 -18.65 -5.79 -3.30
C LEU A 59 -19.74 -6.51 -4.09
N ASP A 60 -20.99 -6.14 -3.82
CA ASP A 60 -22.15 -6.61 -4.56
C ASP A 60 -22.33 -5.73 -5.79
N SER A 61 -22.22 -6.34 -6.96
CA SER A 61 -22.40 -5.68 -8.26
C SER A 61 -23.77 -5.03 -8.45
N ALA A 62 -24.80 -5.48 -7.73
CA ALA A 62 -26.15 -4.92 -7.82
C ALA A 62 -26.32 -3.66 -6.95
N LYS A 63 -25.42 -3.43 -5.99
CA LYS A 63 -25.56 -2.35 -5.01
C LYS A 63 -24.84 -1.09 -5.48
N THR A 64 -25.59 -0.02 -5.77
CA THR A 64 -25.05 1.24 -6.29
C THR A 64 -24.42 2.13 -5.22
N ASN A 65 -24.95 2.10 -3.99
CA ASN A 65 -24.51 3.00 -2.91
C ASN A 65 -24.18 2.21 -1.65
N TYR A 66 -23.03 2.51 -1.06
CA TYR A 66 -22.59 1.95 0.21
C TYR A 66 -22.66 3.02 1.29
N SER A 67 -23.27 2.67 2.43
CA SER A 67 -23.24 3.54 3.60
C SER A 67 -21.82 3.60 4.18
N ARG A 68 -21.55 4.59 5.03
CA ARG A 68 -20.26 4.63 5.77
C ARG A 68 -20.06 3.38 6.61
N LYS A 69 -21.14 2.87 7.22
CA LYS A 69 -21.08 1.65 8.04
C LYS A 69 -20.69 0.44 7.19
N ASP A 70 -21.30 0.30 6.02
CA ASP A 70 -21.00 -0.80 5.10
C ASP A 70 -19.52 -0.76 4.65
N ALA A 71 -19.00 0.44 4.39
CA ALA A 71 -17.59 0.61 4.03
C ALA A 71 -16.66 0.21 5.19
N CYS A 72 -16.98 0.60 6.43
CA CYS A 72 -16.23 0.17 7.61
C CYS A 72 -16.25 -1.36 7.77
N GLU A 73 -17.41 -2.01 7.62
CA GLU A 73 -17.52 -3.47 7.72
C GLU A 73 -16.71 -4.22 6.65
N ILE A 74 -16.59 -3.67 5.43
CA ILE A 74 -15.75 -4.26 4.38
C ILE A 74 -14.26 -4.07 4.71
N ILE A 75 -13.88 -2.90 5.24
CA ILE A 75 -12.50 -2.63 5.66
C ILE A 75 -12.09 -3.53 6.84
N GLU A 76 -12.97 -3.72 7.82
CA GLU A 76 -12.73 -4.64 8.95
C GLU A 76 -12.51 -6.07 8.45
N ARG A 77 -13.37 -6.57 7.54
CA ARG A 77 -13.18 -7.87 6.90
C ARG A 77 -11.84 -7.96 6.16
N TYR A 78 -11.39 -6.87 5.52
CA TYR A 78 -10.09 -6.85 4.84
C TYR A 78 -8.95 -6.99 5.82
N LEU A 79 -8.99 -6.28 6.96
CA LEU A 79 -7.94 -6.36 7.98
C LEU A 79 -7.84 -7.75 8.61
N HIS A 80 -8.99 -8.44 8.76
CA HIS A 80 -9.07 -9.80 9.33
C HIS A 80 -8.90 -10.94 8.32
N ARG A 81 -8.59 -10.63 7.05
CA ARG A 81 -8.53 -11.64 5.96
C ARG A 81 -7.51 -12.77 6.18
N PHE A 82 -6.50 -12.54 7.01
CA PHE A 82 -5.41 -13.51 7.25
C PHE A 82 -5.55 -14.26 8.58
N ASP A 83 -6.61 -14.02 9.36
CA ASP A 83 -6.74 -14.61 10.70
C ASP A 83 -6.80 -16.14 10.65
N SER A 84 -7.50 -16.70 9.66
CA SER A 84 -7.55 -18.16 9.44
C SER A 84 -6.19 -18.75 9.09
N GLU A 85 -5.42 -18.08 8.21
CA GLU A 85 -4.07 -18.51 7.83
C GLU A 85 -3.11 -18.45 9.03
N LEU A 86 -3.18 -17.38 9.84
CA LEU A 86 -2.35 -17.23 11.04
C LEU A 86 -2.68 -18.27 12.11
N GLU A 87 -3.96 -18.55 12.36
CA GLU A 87 -4.35 -19.59 13.30
C GLU A 87 -3.95 -20.99 12.80
N GLN A 88 -4.05 -21.27 11.50
CA GLN A 88 -3.53 -22.51 10.93
C GLN A 88 -2.01 -22.67 11.15
N ILE A 89 -1.22 -21.62 10.87
CA ILE A 89 0.23 -21.62 11.10
C ILE A 89 0.55 -21.87 12.58
N LYS A 90 -0.18 -21.21 13.48
CA LYS A 90 -0.04 -21.35 14.93
C LYS A 90 -0.36 -22.78 15.40
N LEU A 91 -1.44 -23.37 14.88
CA LEU A 91 -1.79 -24.77 15.17
C LEU A 91 -0.70 -25.72 14.69
N MET A 92 -0.23 -25.58 13.45
CA MET A 92 0.84 -26.43 12.90
C MET A 92 2.13 -26.33 13.71
N ASN A 93 2.51 -25.12 14.13
CA ASN A 93 3.67 -24.91 14.99
C ASN A 93 3.45 -25.38 16.45
N GLY A 94 2.20 -25.51 16.89
CA GLY A 94 1.83 -26.04 18.21
C GLY A 94 1.87 -27.57 18.29
N ILE A 95 1.86 -28.27 17.16
CA ILE A 95 2.03 -29.73 17.11
C ILE A 95 3.46 -30.07 17.51
N LYS A 96 3.61 -30.69 18.69
CA LYS A 96 4.92 -31.04 19.26
C LYS A 96 5.59 -32.14 18.42
N GLY A 97 6.82 -31.88 17.99
CA GLY A 97 7.68 -32.83 17.27
C GLY A 97 9.12 -32.32 17.17
N ARG A 98 10.02 -33.10 16.56
CA ARG A 98 11.42 -32.69 16.29
C ARG A 98 11.57 -31.74 15.10
N GLN A 99 10.47 -31.11 14.67
CA GLN A 99 10.46 -30.21 13.52
C GLN A 99 10.63 -28.77 14.00
N GLY A 100 11.47 -28.00 13.29
CA GLY A 100 11.66 -26.58 13.56
C GLY A 100 10.43 -25.75 13.20
N ARG A 101 10.48 -24.45 13.48
CA ARG A 101 9.37 -23.52 13.18
C ARG A 101 9.03 -23.53 11.69
N LEU A 102 7.80 -23.91 11.36
CA LEU A 102 7.27 -23.94 10.00
C LEU A 102 6.64 -22.58 9.65
N HIS A 103 6.64 -22.25 8.36
CA HIS A 103 5.97 -21.07 7.80
C HIS A 103 6.41 -19.69 8.36
N GLY A 104 7.55 -19.61 9.06
CA GLY A 104 7.98 -18.38 9.73
C GLY A 104 8.15 -17.16 8.80
N ALA A 105 8.61 -17.37 7.56
CA ALA A 105 8.73 -16.30 6.56
C ALA A 105 7.36 -15.73 6.15
N ARG A 106 6.38 -16.60 5.90
CA ARG A 106 5.01 -16.20 5.52
C ARG A 106 4.31 -15.50 6.67
N GLU A 107 4.41 -16.06 7.88
CA GLU A 107 3.85 -15.47 9.09
C GLU A 107 4.38 -14.05 9.33
N ALA A 108 5.69 -13.83 9.18
CA ALA A 108 6.32 -12.52 9.34
C ALA A 108 5.81 -11.51 8.29
N VAL A 109 5.70 -11.93 7.03
CA VAL A 109 5.18 -11.08 5.96
C VAL A 109 3.72 -10.68 6.21
N ILE A 110 2.88 -11.61 6.64
CA ILE A 110 1.47 -11.34 6.97
C ILE A 110 1.40 -10.34 8.12
N LYS A 111 2.10 -10.61 9.23
CA LYS A 111 2.10 -9.72 10.42
C LYS A 111 2.54 -8.30 10.06
N GLN A 112 3.65 -8.16 9.32
CA GLN A 112 4.12 -6.86 8.87
C GLN A 112 3.13 -6.15 7.93
N THR A 113 2.39 -6.90 7.12
CA THR A 113 1.40 -6.34 6.19
C THR A 113 0.19 -5.82 6.96
N VAL A 114 -0.37 -6.65 7.87
CA VAL A 114 -1.52 -6.28 8.71
C VAL A 114 -1.18 -5.07 9.58
N GLU A 115 -0.01 -5.04 10.23
CA GLU A 115 0.43 -3.91 11.04
C GLU A 115 0.49 -2.60 10.23
N ARG A 116 1.04 -2.65 9.01
CA ARG A 116 1.09 -1.47 8.13
C ARG A 116 -0.30 -0.98 7.73
N GLU A 117 -1.22 -1.90 7.44
CA GLU A 117 -2.59 -1.57 7.04
C GLU A 117 -3.40 -0.99 8.21
N GLN A 118 -3.28 -1.58 9.41
CA GLN A 118 -3.90 -1.06 10.63
C GLN A 118 -3.37 0.33 11.00
N ALA A 119 -2.06 0.56 10.85
CA ALA A 119 -1.45 1.86 11.07
C ALA A 119 -1.89 2.92 10.04
N GLN A 120 -2.23 2.51 8.82
CA GLN A 120 -2.79 3.42 7.81
C GLN A 120 -4.23 3.80 8.15
N ASP A 121 -5.06 2.83 8.53
CA ASP A 121 -6.46 3.06 8.89
C ASP A 121 -6.59 3.93 10.16
N SER A 122 -5.82 3.60 11.20
CA SER A 122 -5.77 4.37 12.45
C SER A 122 -5.34 5.82 12.21
N ARG A 123 -4.30 6.04 11.39
CA ARG A 123 -3.88 7.41 11.03
C ARG A 123 -4.98 8.15 10.30
N HIS A 124 -5.64 7.52 9.35
CA HIS A 124 -6.74 8.15 8.62
C HIS A 124 -7.89 8.54 9.56
N HIS A 125 -8.25 7.66 10.50
CA HIS A 125 -9.28 7.93 11.50
C HIS A 125 -8.92 9.13 12.39
N GLN A 126 -7.66 9.22 12.83
CA GLN A 126 -7.15 10.35 13.61
C GLN A 126 -7.17 11.67 12.83
N TYR A 127 -6.75 11.67 11.55
CA TYR A 127 -6.83 12.86 10.70
C TYR A 127 -8.28 13.30 10.44
N LYS A 128 -9.22 12.35 10.30
CA LYS A 128 -10.63 12.68 10.13
C LYS A 128 -11.26 13.24 11.40
N ALA A 129 -10.87 12.73 12.56
CA ALA A 129 -11.29 13.28 13.85
C ALA A 129 -10.81 14.72 14.04
N SER A 130 -9.55 15.01 13.72
CA SER A 130 -8.99 16.36 13.83
C SER A 130 -9.59 17.36 12.84
N GLU A 131 -9.86 16.95 11.59
CA GLU A 131 -10.62 17.77 10.64
C GLU A 131 -12.03 18.11 11.15
N ASN A 132 -12.71 17.15 11.78
CA ASN A 132 -14.07 17.33 12.24
C ASN A 132 -14.13 18.28 13.45
N ILE A 133 -13.15 18.19 14.36
CA ILE A 133 -12.98 19.13 15.49
C ILE A 133 -12.76 20.55 14.96
N GLN A 134 -11.83 20.75 14.02
CA GLN A 134 -11.58 22.07 13.41
C GLN A 134 -12.80 22.66 12.66
N ARG A 135 -13.67 21.80 12.12
CA ARG A 135 -14.95 22.24 11.51
C ARG A 135 -15.96 22.63 12.57
N MET A 136 -16.04 21.91 13.69
CA MET A 136 -16.91 22.27 14.81
C MET A 136 -16.50 23.60 15.44
N ASP A 137 -15.20 23.85 15.61
CA ASP A 137 -14.67 25.11 16.13
C ASP A 137 -14.96 26.29 15.19
N ARG A 138 -14.82 26.11 13.87
CA ARG A 138 -15.23 27.15 12.91
C ARG A 138 -16.73 27.44 12.96
N ARG A 139 -17.57 26.41 13.09
CA ARG A 139 -19.03 26.58 13.18
C ARG A 139 -19.44 27.29 14.48
N SER A 140 -18.76 27.02 15.59
CA SER A 140 -19.02 27.71 16.85
C SER A 140 -18.64 29.19 16.78
N GLU A 141 -17.52 29.54 16.14
CA GLU A 141 -17.14 30.93 15.89
C GLU A 141 -18.13 31.66 14.98
N GLU A 142 -18.60 31.04 13.91
CA GLU A 142 -19.58 31.64 12.99
C GLU A 142 -20.91 31.93 13.69
N THR A 143 -21.41 31.00 14.51
CA THR A 143 -22.65 31.20 15.28
C THR A 143 -22.51 32.28 16.34
N SER A 144 -21.32 32.42 16.95
CA SER A 144 -21.00 33.50 17.89
C SER A 144 -20.98 34.87 17.18
N LYS A 145 -20.31 34.98 16.03
CA LYS A 145 -20.29 36.19 15.20
C LYS A 145 -21.70 36.59 14.73
N HIS A 146 -22.52 35.62 14.35
CA HIS A 146 -23.90 35.85 13.91
C HIS A 146 -24.82 36.33 15.07
N LYS A 147 -24.65 35.79 16.28
CA LYS A 147 -25.36 36.27 17.47
C LYS A 147 -24.96 37.71 17.84
N THR A 148 -23.68 38.03 17.80
CA THR A 148 -23.17 39.37 18.13
C THR A 148 -23.68 40.41 17.12
N THR A 149 -23.61 40.11 15.82
CA THR A 149 -24.12 41.02 14.77
C THR A 149 -25.63 41.22 14.83
N LYS A 150 -26.40 40.18 15.19
CA LYS A 150 -27.85 40.29 15.41
C LYS A 150 -28.19 41.16 16.63
N SER A 151 -27.46 40.98 17.74
CA SER A 151 -27.64 41.80 18.96
C SER A 151 -27.30 43.28 18.73
N ILE A 152 -26.27 43.57 17.94
CA ILE A 152 -25.92 44.96 17.57
C ILE A 152 -27.01 45.59 16.69
N LYS A 153 -27.57 44.85 15.72
CA LYS A 153 -28.67 45.33 14.89
C LYS A 153 -29.96 45.61 15.67
N GLU A 154 -30.33 44.76 16.63
CA GLU A 154 -31.50 45.00 17.49
C GLU A 154 -31.32 46.24 18.39
N LYS A 155 -30.12 46.47 18.91
CA LYS A 155 -29.80 47.66 19.72
C LYS A 155 -29.79 48.96 18.91
N CYS A 156 -29.35 48.93 17.64
CA CYS A 156 -29.33 50.10 16.77
C CYS A 156 -30.66 50.36 16.04
N GLY A 157 -31.55 49.35 15.93
CA GLY A 157 -32.83 49.45 15.23
C GLY A 157 -33.98 50.07 16.03
N HIS A 158 -33.78 50.39 17.32
CA HIS A 158 -34.81 51.00 18.18
C HIS A 158 -34.75 52.54 18.23
N LYS A 159 -34.11 53.17 17.24
CA LYS A 159 -34.23 54.61 16.99
C LYS A 159 -35.06 54.85 15.74
N LYS A 160 -36.38 54.80 15.89
CA LYS A 160 -37.36 55.71 15.28
C LYS A 160 -38.72 55.46 15.92
#